data_AF-A0A7J2S2V1-F1
#
_entry.id   AF-A0A7J2S2V1-F1
#
_cell.length_a   1.000
_cell.length_b   1.000
_cell.length_c   1.000
_cell.angle_alpha   90.00
_cell.angle_beta   90.00
_cell.angle_gamma   90.00
#
_symmetry.space_group_name_H-M   'P 1'
#
loop_
_entity.id
_entity.type
_entity.pdbx_description
1 polymer ?
#
loop_
_entity_poly.entity_id
_entity_poly.type
_entity_poly.pdbx_seq_one_letter_code
_entity_poly.pdbx_strand_id
1 'polypeptide(L)'
;MRRRGKIERYKLASVVILALLLVTTSFSCGCLKSDEGAWMKVTDDLGRNVTIPHKPERIVSLAPSVTEILFAIGAGDRVVGVDEISNYPPEVAEIEKVGSYARISTEKVVDLNPDLVVGAYGNGIETIEKISDLGIPVVGLNPRTLDEILDSINLLG
;
A
#
# COMPACT_ATOMS: atom_id res chain seq x y z
N MET A 1 -10.45 12.83 -72.70
CA MET A 1 -11.14 13.23 -71.44
C MET A 1 -10.90 12.27 -70.25
N ARG A 2 -9.65 11.80 -69.98
CA ARG A 2 -9.40 10.70 -69.00
C ARG A 2 -8.48 11.04 -67.81
N ARG A 3 -8.01 12.28 -67.66
CA ARG A 3 -7.03 12.68 -66.61
C ARG A 3 -7.63 13.27 -65.32
N ARG A 4 -8.89 13.74 -65.32
CA ARG A 4 -9.54 14.34 -64.12
C ARG A 4 -9.83 13.33 -63.01
N GLY A 5 -10.14 12.08 -63.34
CA GLY A 5 -10.52 11.05 -62.35
C GLY A 5 -9.38 10.48 -61.50
N LYS A 6 -8.11 10.64 -61.90
CA LYS A 6 -6.97 10.17 -61.08
C LYS A 6 -6.65 11.15 -59.95
N ILE A 7 -6.71 12.46 -60.21
CA ILE A 7 -6.36 13.52 -59.24
C ILE A 7 -7.35 13.54 -58.06
N GLU A 8 -8.64 13.36 -58.33
CA GLU A 8 -9.69 13.19 -57.30
C GLU A 8 -9.43 11.99 -56.38
N ARG A 9 -8.98 10.86 -56.95
CA ARG A 9 -8.68 9.63 -56.19
C ARG A 9 -7.45 9.77 -55.30
N TYR A 10 -6.43 10.52 -55.74
CA TYR A 10 -5.27 10.83 -54.88
C TYR A 10 -5.64 11.80 -53.75
N LYS A 11 -6.52 12.77 -53.99
CA LYS A 11 -7.05 13.66 -52.93
C LYS A 11 -7.88 12.90 -51.90
N LEU A 12 -8.77 12.00 -52.36
CA LEU A 12 -9.58 11.16 -51.47
C LEU A 12 -8.70 10.20 -50.65
N ALA A 13 -7.70 9.56 -51.27
CA ALA A 13 -6.78 8.67 -50.59
C ALA A 13 -5.90 9.42 -49.56
N SER A 14 -5.44 10.63 -49.87
CA SER A 14 -4.67 11.45 -48.93
C SER A 14 -5.49 11.91 -47.73
N VAL A 15 -6.77 12.26 -47.90
CA VAL A 15 -7.66 12.66 -46.79
C VAL A 15 -7.98 11.48 -45.87
N VAL A 16 -8.16 10.27 -46.43
CA VAL A 16 -8.42 9.05 -45.63
C VAL A 16 -7.19 8.63 -44.82
N ILE A 17 -5.97 8.75 -45.39
CA ILE A 17 -4.72 8.45 -44.66
C ILE A 17 -4.46 9.48 -43.55
N LEU A 18 -4.74 10.77 -43.79
CA LEU A 18 -4.63 11.80 -42.76
C LEU A 18 -5.65 11.60 -41.61
N ALA A 19 -6.88 11.17 -41.94
CA ALA A 19 -7.91 10.87 -40.95
C ALA A 19 -7.56 9.63 -40.10
N LEU A 20 -6.96 8.59 -40.70
CA LEU A 20 -6.51 7.40 -39.99
C LEU A 20 -5.32 7.68 -39.04
N LEU A 21 -4.45 8.62 -39.39
CA LEU A 21 -3.35 9.07 -38.52
C LEU A 21 -3.82 9.95 -37.35
N LEU A 22 -4.99 10.59 -37.46
CA LEU A 22 -5.60 11.39 -36.39
C LEU A 22 -6.41 10.53 -35.39
N VAL A 23 -6.83 9.32 -35.78
CA VAL A 23 -7.63 8.42 -34.92
C VAL A 23 -6.75 7.58 -33.99
N THR A 24 -5.47 7.38 -34.29
CA THR A 24 -4.55 6.57 -33.46
C THR A 24 -3.91 7.34 -32.29
N THR A 25 -4.05 8.66 -32.21
CA THR A 25 -3.49 9.47 -31.12
C THR A 25 -4.38 9.54 -29.87
N SER A 26 -5.57 8.91 -29.88
CA SER A 26 -6.52 8.95 -28.75
C SER A 26 -6.52 7.70 -27.86
N PHE A 27 -5.58 6.76 -28.05
CA PHE A 27 -5.47 5.55 -27.22
C PHE A 27 -4.29 5.63 -26.24
N SER A 28 -4.18 6.72 -25.51
CA SER A 28 -3.40 6.77 -24.26
C SER A 28 -3.88 7.93 -23.40
N CYS A 29 -5.10 7.82 -22.90
CA CYS A 29 -5.35 8.30 -21.55
C CYS A 29 -5.27 7.08 -20.64
N GLY A 30 -4.05 6.55 -20.50
CA GLY A 30 -3.71 5.80 -19.31
C GLY A 30 -3.98 6.75 -18.16
N CYS A 31 -4.98 6.43 -17.35
CA CYS A 31 -5.29 7.13 -16.13
C CYS A 31 -4.13 6.82 -15.15
N LEU A 32 -2.99 7.48 -15.37
CA LEU A 32 -1.94 7.59 -14.38
C LEU A 32 -2.55 8.44 -13.27
N LYS A 33 -3.12 7.78 -12.26
CA LYS A 33 -3.44 8.42 -10.99
C LYS A 33 -2.13 9.05 -10.53
N SER A 34 -2.05 10.37 -10.62
CA SER A 34 -0.93 11.14 -10.10
C SER A 34 -0.82 10.83 -8.61
N ASP A 35 0.35 10.34 -8.19
CA ASP A 35 0.73 10.09 -6.79
C ASP A 35 0.93 11.37 -5.97
N GLU A 36 0.26 12.44 -6.37
CA GLU A 36 0.35 13.73 -5.70
C GLU A 36 -0.51 13.67 -4.44
N GLY A 37 0.12 13.30 -3.33
CA GLY A 37 -0.51 13.31 -2.01
C GLY A 37 -0.10 12.17 -1.07
N ALA A 38 0.73 11.21 -1.47
CA ALA A 38 1.19 10.17 -0.56
C ALA A 38 2.25 10.70 0.41
N TRP A 39 2.03 10.51 1.71
CA TRP A 39 3.02 10.76 2.76
C TRP A 39 4.30 9.96 2.54
N MET A 40 4.16 8.68 2.22
CA MET A 40 5.31 7.80 2.01
C MET A 40 4.95 6.65 1.08
N LYS A 41 5.94 6.18 0.32
CA LYS A 41 5.89 4.93 -0.44
C LYS A 41 7.04 4.06 0.01
N VAL A 42 6.72 2.83 0.40
CA VAL A 42 7.72 1.90 0.92
C VAL A 42 7.63 0.58 0.16
N THR A 43 8.78 -0.05 -0.05
CA THR A 43 8.82 -1.48 -0.37
C THR A 43 9.00 -2.19 0.96
N ASP A 44 8.04 -3.03 1.34
CA ASP A 44 8.12 -3.79 2.59
C ASP A 44 8.98 -5.06 2.43
N ASP A 45 9.24 -5.77 3.53
CA ASP A 45 10.10 -6.96 3.54
C ASP A 45 9.45 -8.18 2.87
N LEU A 46 8.18 -8.05 2.47
CA LEU A 46 7.43 -9.04 1.69
C LEU A 46 7.52 -8.74 0.18
N GLY A 47 8.26 -7.70 -0.21
CA GLY A 47 8.46 -7.27 -1.61
C GLY A 47 7.27 -6.50 -2.19
N ARG A 48 6.37 -5.99 -1.35
CA ARG A 48 5.16 -5.27 -1.79
C ARG A 48 5.42 -3.77 -1.76
N ASN A 49 4.90 -3.06 -2.76
CA ASN A 49 4.90 -1.59 -2.76
C ASN A 49 3.68 -1.08 -2.02
N VAL A 50 3.89 -0.49 -0.85
CA VAL A 50 2.85 0.04 0.02
C VAL A 50 2.85 1.55 -0.08
N THR A 51 1.67 2.12 -0.36
CA THR A 51 1.48 3.58 -0.36
C THR A 51 0.77 3.98 0.92
N ILE A 52 1.42 4.85 1.70
CA ILE A 52 0.88 5.42 2.93
C ILE A 52 0.39 6.83 2.59
N PRO A 53 -0.93 7.09 2.61
CA PRO A 53 -1.50 8.32 2.06
C PRO A 53 -1.18 9.55 2.93
N HIS A 54 -1.24 9.42 4.25
CA HIS A 54 -0.97 10.51 5.19
C HIS A 54 -0.13 9.99 6.36
N LYS A 55 0.40 10.89 7.18
CA LYS A 55 1.09 10.48 8.41
C LYS A 55 0.14 9.63 9.27
N PRO A 56 0.48 8.38 9.61
CA PRO A 56 -0.43 7.50 10.36
C PRO A 56 -0.77 8.09 11.72
N GLU A 57 -2.05 8.07 12.10
CA GLU A 57 -2.55 8.51 13.40
C GLU A 57 -3.31 7.39 14.15
N ARG A 58 -3.63 6.27 13.47
CA ARG A 58 -4.33 5.11 14.03
C ARG A 58 -3.69 3.81 13.53
N ILE A 59 -2.75 3.31 14.32
CA ILE A 59 -1.90 2.17 13.95
C ILE A 59 -2.40 0.90 14.64
N VAL A 60 -2.50 -0.20 13.90
CA VAL A 60 -2.64 -1.54 14.47
C VAL A 60 -1.32 -2.29 14.32
N SER A 61 -0.79 -2.81 15.43
CA SER A 61 0.40 -3.65 15.48
C SER A 61 0.01 -5.13 15.56
N LEU A 62 0.55 -5.99 14.70
CA LEU A 62 0.19 -7.40 14.68
C LEU A 62 1.25 -8.33 15.29
N ALA A 63 2.29 -7.77 15.93
CA ALA A 63 3.37 -8.56 16.51
C ALA A 63 4.03 -7.86 17.71
N PRO A 64 4.55 -8.62 18.72
CA PRO A 64 5.26 -8.03 19.85
C PRO A 64 6.41 -7.12 19.46
N SER A 65 7.28 -7.56 18.55
CA SER A 65 8.42 -6.76 18.09
C SER A 65 8.00 -5.45 17.43
N VAL A 66 6.90 -5.45 16.68
CA VAL A 66 6.33 -4.25 16.06
C VAL A 66 5.80 -3.30 17.13
N THR A 67 5.06 -3.83 18.09
CA THR A 67 4.52 -3.06 19.22
C THR A 67 5.66 -2.37 19.98
N GLU A 68 6.71 -3.11 20.34
CA GLU A 68 7.86 -2.57 21.08
C GLU A 68 8.57 -1.47 20.29
N ILE A 69 8.77 -1.63 18.97
CA ILE A 69 9.38 -0.60 18.13
C ILE A 69 8.52 0.66 18.10
N LEU A 70 7.21 0.52 17.85
CA LEU A 70 6.29 1.67 17.78
C LEU A 70 6.28 2.48 19.08
N PHE A 71 6.32 1.82 20.23
CA PHE A 71 6.44 2.52 21.51
C PHE A 71 7.82 3.15 21.70
N ALA A 72 8.90 2.44 21.35
CA ALA A 72 10.26 2.96 21.49
C ALA A 72 10.54 4.22 20.65
N ILE A 73 9.94 4.33 19.46
CA ILE A 73 10.04 5.52 18.60
C ILE A 73 9.07 6.65 18.98
N GLY A 74 8.29 6.49 20.06
CA GLY A 74 7.32 7.49 20.51
C GLY A 74 6.02 7.53 19.71
N ALA A 75 5.68 6.46 18.98
CA ALA A 75 4.42 6.33 18.25
C ALA A 75 3.33 5.58 19.05
N GLY A 76 3.60 5.16 20.28
CA GLY A 76 2.70 4.37 21.14
C GLY A 76 1.30 4.96 21.29
N ASP A 77 1.17 6.29 21.44
CA ASP A 77 -0.11 6.99 21.57
C ASP A 77 -1.04 6.85 20.34
N ARG A 78 -0.49 6.45 19.19
CA ARG A 78 -1.23 6.21 17.95
C ARG A 78 -1.63 4.75 17.77
N VAL A 79 -1.19 3.85 18.65
CA VAL A 79 -1.49 2.41 18.56
C VAL A 79 -2.88 2.14 19.15
N VAL A 80 -3.80 1.69 18.29
CA VAL A 80 -5.22 1.46 18.66
C VAL A 80 -5.57 -0.03 18.76
N GLY A 81 -4.68 -0.91 18.31
CA GLY A 81 -4.85 -2.36 18.41
C GLY A 81 -3.52 -3.09 18.39
N VAL A 82 -3.44 -4.19 19.15
CA VAL A 82 -2.26 -5.05 19.23
C VAL A 82 -2.64 -6.54 19.15
N ASP A 83 -1.68 -7.41 18.83
CA ASP A 83 -1.88 -8.85 18.98
C ASP A 83 -2.04 -9.26 20.46
N GLU A 84 -2.60 -10.46 20.68
CA GLU A 84 -2.92 -10.98 22.02
C GLU A 84 -1.71 -11.16 22.95
N ILE A 85 -0.51 -11.37 22.41
CA ILE A 85 0.70 -11.66 23.21
C ILE A 85 1.60 -10.44 23.41
N SER A 86 1.34 -9.33 22.71
CA SER A 86 1.97 -8.04 22.99
C SER A 86 1.65 -7.55 24.40
N ASN A 87 2.69 -7.33 25.21
CA ASN A 87 2.57 -7.00 26.64
C ASN A 87 3.58 -5.94 27.16
N TYR A 88 4.40 -5.36 26.29
CA TYR A 88 5.36 -4.31 26.66
C TYR A 88 5.28 -3.13 25.68
N PRO A 89 5.36 -1.88 26.16
CA PRO A 89 5.42 -1.46 27.57
C PRO A 89 4.10 -1.74 28.33
N PRO A 90 4.04 -1.56 29.66
CA PRO A 90 2.84 -1.87 30.45
C PRO A 90 1.54 -1.21 29.96
N GLU A 91 1.65 -0.05 29.31
CA GLU A 91 0.55 0.69 28.69
C GLU A 91 -0.20 -0.13 27.61
N VAL A 92 0.47 -1.11 26.98
CA VAL A 92 -0.12 -2.02 25.98
C VAL A 92 -1.25 -2.88 26.55
N ALA A 93 -1.32 -3.04 27.88
CA ALA A 93 -2.37 -3.81 28.55
C ALA A 93 -3.77 -3.21 28.32
N GLU A 94 -3.87 -1.90 28.09
CA GLU A 94 -5.14 -1.19 27.88
C GLU A 94 -5.56 -1.11 26.40
N ILE A 95 -4.72 -1.60 25.48
CA ILE A 95 -4.98 -1.55 24.04
C ILE A 95 -5.77 -2.78 23.57
N GLU A 96 -6.76 -2.57 22.69
CA GLU A 96 -7.62 -3.61 22.13
C GLU A 96 -6.83 -4.75 21.47
N LYS A 97 -7.28 -5.99 21.67
CA LYS A 97 -6.61 -7.19 21.15
C LYS A 97 -7.28 -7.68 19.87
N VAL A 98 -6.52 -7.71 18.77
CA VAL A 98 -7.04 -8.06 17.43
C VAL A 98 -6.83 -9.52 17.02
N GLY A 99 -6.32 -10.36 17.91
CA GLY A 99 -6.15 -11.79 17.71
C GLY A 99 -4.73 -12.27 17.98
N SER A 100 -4.51 -13.57 17.89
CA SER A 100 -3.19 -14.17 18.10
C SER A 100 -2.23 -13.85 16.95
N TYR A 101 -0.92 -13.91 17.21
CA TYR A 101 0.13 -13.67 16.21
C TYR A 101 -0.12 -14.36 14.85
N ALA A 102 -0.54 -15.63 14.84
CA ALA A 102 -0.78 -16.38 13.59
C ALA A 102 -2.23 -16.31 13.07
N ARG A 103 -3.16 -15.78 13.86
CA ARG A 103 -4.60 -15.72 13.52
C ARG A 103 -5.17 -14.38 13.98
N ILE A 104 -4.94 -13.36 13.16
CA ILE A 104 -5.50 -12.02 13.34
C ILE A 104 -6.95 -12.01 12.84
N SER A 105 -7.86 -11.41 13.61
CA SER A 105 -9.22 -11.14 13.17
C SER A 105 -9.23 -9.88 12.31
N THR A 106 -9.39 -10.05 11.01
CA THR A 106 -9.55 -8.94 10.07
C THR A 106 -10.70 -8.02 10.47
N GLU A 107 -11.79 -8.59 10.99
CA GLU A 107 -13.00 -7.87 11.40
C GLU A 107 -12.67 -6.91 12.55
N LYS A 108 -12.00 -7.41 13.60
CA LYS A 108 -11.53 -6.56 14.70
C LYS A 108 -10.57 -5.47 14.24
N VAL A 109 -9.66 -5.78 13.31
CA VAL A 109 -8.73 -4.78 12.75
C VAL A 109 -9.52 -3.68 12.04
N VAL A 110 -10.50 -4.02 11.21
CA VAL A 110 -11.32 -3.05 10.47
C VAL A 110 -12.18 -2.21 11.40
N ASP A 111 -12.76 -2.81 12.44
CA ASP A 111 -13.61 -2.11 13.42
C ASP A 111 -12.86 -0.99 14.16
N LEU A 112 -11.54 -1.12 14.29
CA LEU A 112 -10.67 -0.09 14.88
C LEU A 112 -10.39 1.09 13.93
N ASN A 113 -10.82 1.03 12.67
CA ASN A 113 -10.60 2.04 11.64
C ASN A 113 -9.14 2.55 11.60
N PRO A 114 -8.14 1.66 11.42
CA PRO A 114 -6.75 2.05 11.33
C PRO A 114 -6.45 2.71 9.99
N ASP A 115 -5.46 3.61 9.99
CA ASP A 115 -4.87 4.18 8.78
C ASP A 115 -3.51 3.58 8.41
N LEU A 116 -2.96 2.74 9.29
CA LEU A 116 -1.82 1.88 9.02
C LEU A 116 -1.91 0.58 9.84
N VAL A 117 -1.57 -0.53 9.21
CA VAL A 117 -1.33 -1.81 9.90
C VAL A 117 0.14 -2.19 9.69
N VAL A 118 0.81 -2.57 10.78
CA VAL A 118 2.19 -3.07 10.71
C VAL A 118 2.19 -4.52 11.18
N GLY A 119 2.59 -5.41 10.28
CA GLY A 119 2.64 -6.84 10.51
C GLY A 119 4.06 -7.39 10.47
N ALA A 120 4.19 -8.64 10.89
CA ALA A 120 5.40 -9.44 10.79
C ALA A 120 5.14 -10.69 9.93
N TYR A 121 6.22 -11.28 9.42
CA TYR A 121 6.19 -12.50 8.59
C TYR A 121 5.25 -13.61 9.11
N GLY A 122 5.22 -13.83 10.42
CA GLY A 122 4.40 -14.90 11.00
C GLY A 122 2.90 -14.63 11.09
N ASN A 123 2.41 -13.44 10.72
CA ASN A 123 0.97 -13.18 10.56
C ASN A 123 0.37 -13.90 9.33
N GLY A 124 1.23 -14.34 8.40
CA GLY A 124 0.85 -14.99 7.16
C GLY A 124 0.48 -13.98 6.06
N ILE A 125 0.99 -14.22 4.84
CA ILE A 125 0.77 -13.32 3.70
C ILE A 125 -0.72 -13.16 3.35
N GLU A 126 -1.51 -14.22 3.47
CA GLU A 126 -2.96 -14.20 3.20
C GLU A 126 -3.70 -13.22 4.11
N THR A 127 -3.37 -13.18 5.40
CA THR A 127 -3.95 -12.23 6.36
C THR A 127 -3.58 -10.80 5.98
N ILE A 128 -2.32 -10.58 5.64
CA ILE A 128 -1.76 -9.27 5.28
C ILE A 128 -2.40 -8.74 3.98
N GLU A 129 -2.56 -9.59 2.98
CA GLU A 129 -3.25 -9.28 1.72
C GLU A 129 -4.73 -9.02 1.95
N LYS A 130 -5.42 -9.85 2.74
CA LYS A 130 -6.85 -9.67 3.05
C LYS A 130 -7.13 -8.31 3.70
N ILE A 131 -6.27 -7.84 4.61
CA ILE A 131 -6.40 -6.50 5.21
C ILE A 131 -6.09 -5.42 4.16
N SER A 132 -5.04 -5.62 3.35
CA SER A 132 -4.65 -4.68 2.29
C SER A 132 -5.73 -4.49 1.23
N ASP A 133 -6.45 -5.55 0.85
CA ASP A 133 -7.53 -5.54 -0.13
C ASP A 133 -8.74 -4.71 0.32
N LEU A 134 -8.86 -4.45 1.62
CA LEU A 134 -9.87 -3.56 2.18
C LEU A 134 -9.47 -2.08 2.09
N GLY A 135 -8.34 -1.77 1.45
CA GLY A 135 -7.84 -0.41 1.25
C GLY A 135 -7.05 0.16 2.42
N ILE A 136 -6.73 -0.66 3.42
CA ILE A 136 -5.91 -0.27 4.57
C ILE A 136 -4.44 -0.51 4.21
N PRO A 137 -3.54 0.49 4.30
CA PRO A 137 -2.11 0.27 4.09
C PRO A 137 -1.55 -0.73 5.11
N VAL A 138 -0.86 -1.78 4.63
CA VAL A 138 -0.23 -2.78 5.48
C VAL A 138 1.26 -2.88 5.17
N VAL A 139 2.13 -2.61 6.13
CA VAL A 139 3.58 -2.81 6.02
C VAL A 139 3.96 -4.12 6.69
N GLY A 140 4.57 -5.05 5.96
CA GLY A 140 5.04 -6.32 6.49
C GLY A 140 6.54 -6.32 6.76
N LEU A 141 6.94 -6.66 7.98
CA LEU A 141 8.34 -6.77 8.40
C LEU A 141 8.79 -8.24 8.48
N ASN A 142 10.01 -8.52 8.05
CA ASN A 142 10.65 -9.83 8.09
C ASN A 142 12.19 -9.73 8.20
N PRO A 143 12.72 -8.94 9.15
CA PRO A 143 14.16 -8.77 9.26
C PRO A 143 14.84 -10.10 9.62
N ARG A 144 15.93 -10.41 8.91
CA ARG A 144 16.75 -11.63 9.05
C ARG A 144 18.12 -11.36 9.64
N THR A 145 18.54 -10.10 9.67
CA THR A 145 19.83 -9.65 10.17
C THR A 145 19.65 -8.49 11.15
N LEU A 146 20.69 -8.18 11.93
CA LEU A 146 20.65 -7.04 12.84
C LEU A 146 20.50 -5.72 12.07
N ASP A 147 21.15 -5.59 10.92
CA ASP A 147 21.04 -4.42 10.07
C ASP A 147 19.59 -4.25 9.57
N GLU A 148 18.93 -5.34 9.17
CA GLU A 148 17.51 -5.29 8.76
C GLU A 148 16.57 -4.94 9.93
N ILE A 149 16.91 -5.30 11.17
CA ILE A 149 16.17 -4.85 12.36
C ILE A 149 16.30 -3.33 12.50
N LEU A 150 17.51 -2.78 12.30
CA LEU A 150 17.73 -1.33 12.34
C LEU A 150 17.00 -0.62 11.20
N ASP A 151 16.99 -1.21 10.00
CA ASP A 151 16.22 -0.71 8.87
C ASP A 151 14.71 -0.70 9.18
N SER A 152 14.20 -1.75 9.84
CA SER A 152 12.81 -1.79 10.31
C SER A 152 12.48 -0.65 11.28
N ILE A 153 13.38 -0.34 12.22
CA ILE A 153 13.21 0.77 13.17
C ILE A 153 13.22 2.11 12.42
N ASN A 154 14.16 2.29 11.50
CA ASN A 154 14.28 3.52 10.69
C ASN A 154 13.10 3.70 9.72
N LEU A 155 12.52 2.62 9.23
CA LEU A 155 11.33 2.66 8.36
C LEU A 155 10.09 3.15 9.12
N LEU A 156 9.98 2.79 10.41
CA LEU A 156 8.83 3.13 11.24
C LEU A 156 8.97 4.50 11.94
N GLY A 157 10.20 4.96 12.20
CA GLY A 157 10.54 6.23 12.87
C GLY A 157 10.54 7.44 11.95
#